data_AF-A0A348S4C9-F1
#
_entry.id   AF-A0A348S4C9-F1
#
_cell.length_a   1.000
_cell.length_b   1.000
_cell.length_c   1.000
_cell.angle_alpha   90.00
_cell.angle_beta   90.00
_cell.angle_gamma   90.00
#
_symmetry.space_group_name_H-M   'P 1'
#
loop_
_entity.id
_entity.type
_entity.pdbx_description
1 polymer ?
#
loop_
_entity_poly.entity_id
_entity_poly.type
_entity_poly.pdbx_seq_one_letter_code
_entity_poly.pdbx_strand_id
1 'polypeptide(L)' 'YRFGLDGGLERTLEEVGEHFGVTRERVRQIQNLALSKMRKMIEHLESVQK' A
#
# COMPACT_ATOMS: atom_id res chain seq x y z
N TYR A 1 0.43 8.43 3.05
CA TYR A 1 -1.03 8.58 2.83
C TYR A 1 -1.90 7.51 3.49
N ARG A 2 -2.09 6.27 2.96
CA ARG A 2 -3.06 5.33 3.58
C ARG A 2 -2.69 4.88 5.00
N PHE A 3 -1.46 4.44 5.21
CA PHE A 3 -1.01 3.80 6.45
C PHE A 3 -0.43 4.77 7.49
N GLY A 4 -0.57 6.09 7.31
CA GLY A 4 -0.02 7.07 8.27
C GLY A 4 1.51 7.06 8.44
N LEU A 5 2.26 6.44 7.51
CA LEU A 5 3.73 6.29 7.62
C LEU A 5 4.49 7.62 7.59
N ASP A 6 3.82 8.70 7.19
CA ASP A 6 4.29 10.08 7.17
C ASP A 6 3.99 10.83 8.48
N GLY A 7 3.56 10.13 9.54
CA GLY A 7 3.18 10.72 10.82
C GLY A 7 1.73 11.21 10.89
N GLY A 8 0.95 11.01 9.83
CA GLY A 8 -0.49 11.23 9.81
C GLY A 8 -1.29 10.06 10.39
N LEU A 9 -2.61 10.24 10.49
CA LEU A 9 -3.52 9.15 10.83
C LEU A 9 -3.70 8.19 9.65
N GLU A 10 -3.99 6.92 9.96
CA GLU A 10 -4.43 5.97 8.95
C GLU A 10 -5.73 6.44 8.29
N ARG A 11 -5.86 6.13 6.99
CA ARG A 11 -7.02 6.45 6.17
C ARG A 11 -7.66 5.18 5.64
N THR A 12 -8.98 5.18 5.61
CA THR A 12 -9.78 4.12 4.98
C THR A 12 -9.59 4.13 3.46
N LEU A 13 -9.96 3.03 2.81
CA LEU A 13 -9.92 2.96 1.35
C LEU A 13 -10.87 3.97 0.68
N GLU A 14 -11.97 4.31 1.36
CA GLU A 14 -12.95 5.29 0.88
C GLU A 14 -12.34 6.70 0.91
N GLU A 15 -11.80 7.14 2.05
CA GLU A 15 -11.17 8.46 2.18
C GLU A 15 -10.01 8.65 1.19
N VAL A 16 -9.23 7.59 0.95
CA VAL A 16 -8.15 7.62 -0.05
C VAL A 16 -8.76 7.71 -1.46
N GLY A 17 -9.82 6.98 -1.73
CA GLY A 17 -10.50 7.02 -3.03
C GLY A 17 -11.06 8.40 -3.35
N GLU A 18 -11.80 8.99 -2.41
CA GLU A 18 -12.32 10.35 -2.49
C GLU A 18 -11.21 11.37 -2.72
N HIS A 19 -10.11 11.29 -1.95
CA HIS A 19 -8.99 12.21 -2.08
C HIS A 19 -8.31 12.16 -3.45
N PHE A 20 -8.15 10.96 -4.03
CA PHE A 20 -7.49 10.75 -5.32
C PHE A 20 -8.44 10.72 -6.52
N GLY A 21 -9.75 10.94 -6.31
CA GLY A 21 -10.75 10.90 -7.38
C GLY A 21 -10.90 9.51 -8.02
N VAL A 22 -10.69 8.45 -7.24
CA VAL A 22 -10.80 7.06 -7.70
C VAL A 22 -11.75 6.25 -6.82
N THR A 23 -12.25 5.14 -7.32
CA THR A 23 -13.12 4.28 -6.53
C THR A 23 -12.36 3.59 -5.39
N ARG A 24 -13.05 3.30 -4.29
CA ARG A 24 -12.54 2.47 -3.19
C ARG A 24 -11.91 1.16 -3.68
N GLU A 25 -12.55 0.51 -4.64
CA GLU A 25 -12.08 -0.74 -5.22
C GLU A 25 -10.76 -0.55 -5.98
N ARG A 26 -10.60 0.58 -6.68
CA ARG A 26 -9.33 0.92 -7.33
C ARG A 26 -8.20 1.07 -6.31
N VAL A 27 -8.46 1.74 -5.18
CA VAL A 27 -7.48 1.85 -4.08
C VAL A 27 -7.11 0.47 -3.54
N ARG A 28 -8.10 -0.40 -3.32
CA ARG A 28 -7.89 -1.79 -2.84
C ARG A 28 -6.98 -2.57 -3.78
N GLN A 29 -7.19 -2.48 -5.09
CA GLN A 29 -6.37 -3.16 -6.09
C GLN A 29 -4.92 -2.67 -6.08
N ILE A 30 -4.72 -1.35 -6.09
CA ILE A 30 -3.38 -0.75 -6.05
C ILE A 30 -2.63 -1.16 -4.79
N GLN A 31 -3.31 -1.15 -3.64
CA GLN A 31 -2.71 -1.58 -2.38
C GLN A 31 -2.28 -3.04 -2.42
N ASN A 32 -3.13 -3.95 -2.90
CA ASN A 32 -2.79 -5.37 -2.97
C ASN A 32 -1.59 -5.61 -3.89
N LEU A 33 -1.53 -4.90 -5.03
CA LEU A 33 -0.38 -4.95 -5.93
C LEU A 33 0.90 -4.45 -5.24
N ALA A 34 0.83 -3.33 -4.51
CA ALA A 34 1.96 -2.77 -3.78
C ALA A 34 2.46 -3.71 -2.67
N LEU A 35 1.54 -4.27 -1.87
CA LEU A 35 1.88 -5.25 -0.82
C LEU A 35 2.53 -6.51 -1.41
N SER A 36 2.01 -7.01 -2.53
CA SER A 36 2.62 -8.16 -3.22
C SER A 36 4.05 -7.84 -3.70
N LYS A 37 4.28 -6.66 -4.27
CA LYS A 37 5.61 -6.22 -4.71
C LYS A 37 6.58 -6.10 -3.53
N MET A 38 6.16 -5.48 -2.44
CA MET A 38 7.01 -5.33 -1.24
C MET A 38 7.39 -6.68 -0.63
N ARG A 39 6.46 -7.64 -0.54
CA ARG A 39 6.76 -9.00 -0.06
C ARG A 39 7.86 -9.67 -0.90
N LYS A 40 7.74 -9.62 -2.23
CA LYS A 40 8.76 -10.16 -3.15
C LYS A 40 10.12 -9.48 -2.98
N MET A 41 10.15 -8.17 -2.74
CA MET A 41 11.40 -7.43 -2.51
C MET A 41 12.07 -7.86 -1.19
N ILE A 42 11.29 -8.02 -0.12
CA ILE A 42 11.80 -8.48 1.18
C ILE A 42 12.34 -9.90 1.06
N GLU A 43 11.58 -10.83 0.45
CA GLU A 43 12.03 -12.21 0.20
C GLU A 43 13.35 -12.26 -0.57
N HIS A 44 13.49 -11.40 -1.59
CA HIS A 44 14.74 -11.31 -2.35
C HIS A 44 15.90 -10.81 -1.48
N LEU A 45 15.70 -9.75 -0.68
CA LEU A 45 16.73 -9.22 0.22
C LEU A 45 17.18 -10.26 1.26
N GLU A 46 16.24 -11.00 1.85
CA GLU A 46 16.52 -12.08 2.80
C GLU A 46 17.30 -13.23 2.15
N SER A 47 17.03 -13.54 0.87
CA SER A 47 17.77 -14.57 0.13
C SER A 47 19.23 -14.19 -0.17
N VAL A 48 19.53 -12.89 -0.29
CA VAL A 48 20.88 -12.37 -0.56
C VAL A 48 21.72 -12.27 0.71
N GLN A 49 21.09 -12.15 1.88
CA GLN A 49 21.77 -12.09 3.18
C GLN A 49 22.15 -13.47 3.75
N LYS A 50 21.68 -14.56 3.14
CA LYS A 50 22.04 -15.95 3.47
C LYS A 50 23.25 -16.43 2.68
#